data_AF-A0A1F5B1L3-F1
#
_entry.id   AF-A0A1F5B1L3-F1
#
_cell.length_a   1.000
_cell.length_b   1.000
_cell.length_c   1.000
_cell.angle_alpha   90.00
_cell.angle_beta   90.00
_cell.angle_gamma   90.00
#
_symmetry.space_group_name_H-M   'P 1'
#
loop_
_entity.id
_entity.type
_entity.pdbx_description
1 polymer ?
#
loop_
_entity_poly.entity_id
_entity_poly.type
_entity_poly.pdbx_seq_one_letter_code
_entity_poly.pdbx_strand_id
1 'polypeptide(L)'
;MAYNAYDGATSRFQVYVARFPGPGGRQLISSEASVHPVWAPSGRQLYFTRYSSDPQAPHTFVSVAVTPGDPPVFGNPRILFEAKWGITGPGRAYDLAPDGRKILFVLPDLKPDPPPPNQIQIVTRWPEQFQAELSGDRREP
;
A
#
# COMPACT_ATOMS: atom_id res chain seq x y z
N MET A 1 -5.08 -13.69 9.28
CA MET A 1 -4.64 -12.96 8.07
C MET A 1 -5.63 -11.82 7.78
N ALA A 2 -5.15 -10.64 7.38
CA ALA A 2 -6.01 -9.55 6.88
C ALA A 2 -5.81 -9.39 5.37
N TYR A 3 -6.88 -9.07 4.65
CA TYR A 3 -6.87 -8.86 3.20
C TYR A 3 -8.04 -7.99 2.79
N ASN A 4 -7.96 -7.38 1.61
CA ASN A 4 -9.11 -6.74 0.98
C ASN A 4 -9.68 -7.60 -0.14
N ALA A 5 -11.00 -7.56 -0.30
CA ALA A 5 -11.70 -8.25 -1.36
C ALA A 5 -12.78 -7.34 -1.94
N TYR A 6 -13.03 -7.46 -3.25
CA TYR A 6 -14.14 -6.78 -3.91
C TYR A 6 -15.43 -7.50 -3.57
N ASP A 7 -16.42 -6.74 -3.08
CA ASP A 7 -17.76 -7.24 -2.81
C ASP A 7 -18.70 -6.69 -3.89
N GLY A 8 -19.28 -7.60 -4.68
CA GLY A 8 -20.14 -7.25 -5.82
C GLY A 8 -21.52 -6.71 -5.42
N ALA A 9 -22.04 -7.10 -4.25
CA ALA A 9 -23.33 -6.58 -3.77
C ALA A 9 -23.20 -5.11 -3.36
N THR A 10 -22.03 -4.74 -2.85
CA THR A 10 -21.72 -3.40 -2.38
C THR A 10 -20.93 -2.55 -3.38
N SER A 11 -20.45 -3.17 -4.47
CA SER A 11 -19.62 -2.58 -5.52
C SER A 11 -18.39 -1.83 -4.97
N ARG A 12 -17.73 -2.39 -3.96
CA ARG A 12 -16.54 -1.77 -3.34
C ARG A 12 -15.58 -2.82 -2.79
N PHE A 13 -14.31 -2.43 -2.68
CA PHE A 13 -13.36 -3.21 -1.88
C PHE A 13 -13.61 -2.99 -0.39
N GLN A 14 -13.51 -4.06 0.38
CA GLN A 14 -13.61 -4.00 1.83
C GLN A 14 -12.51 -4.84 2.47
N VAL A 15 -12.13 -4.45 3.69
CA VAL A 15 -11.13 -5.15 4.49
C VAL A 15 -11.81 -6.24 5.32
N TYR A 16 -11.24 -7.43 5.24
CA TYR A 16 -11.65 -8.60 6.01
C TYR A 16 -10.46 -9.14 6.81
N VAL A 17 -10.79 -9.81 7.92
CA VAL A 17 -9.86 -10.65 8.65
C VAL A 17 -10.39 -12.08 8.67
N ALA A 18 -9.53 -13.03 8.32
CA ALA A 18 -9.84 -14.45 8.41
C ALA A 18 -8.78 -15.19 9.23
N ARG A 19 -9.20 -16.30 9.84
CA ARG A 19 -8.27 -17.24 10.48
C ARG A 19 -7.40 -17.89 9.41
N PHE A 20 -6.12 -18.06 9.72
CA PHE A 20 -5.19 -18.77 8.84
C PHE A 20 -4.02 -19.33 9.67
N PRO A 21 -3.57 -20.58 9.42
CA PRO A 21 -4.23 -21.58 8.57
C PRO A 21 -5.45 -22.19 9.27
N GLY A 22 -6.29 -22.92 8.51
CA GLY A 22 -7.39 -23.72 9.05
C GLY A 22 -8.80 -23.14 8.82
N PRO A 23 -9.84 -23.94 9.13
CA PRO A 23 -11.22 -23.52 8.99
C PRO A 23 -11.52 -22.37 9.95
N GLY A 24 -12.09 -21.30 9.43
CA GLY A 24 -12.53 -20.15 10.21
C GLY A 24 -13.32 -19.18 9.35
N GLY A 25 -14.26 -18.49 9.97
CA GLY A 25 -15.00 -17.42 9.31
C GLY A 25 -14.08 -16.25 8.93
N ARG A 26 -14.56 -15.43 7.98
CA ARG A 26 -14.03 -14.10 7.75
C ARG A 26 -14.92 -13.08 8.48
N GLN A 27 -14.30 -12.08 9.07
CA GLN A 27 -14.98 -10.95 9.69
C GLN A 27 -14.77 -9.72 8.81
N LEU A 28 -15.86 -9.01 8.50
CA LEU A 28 -15.82 -7.71 7.83
C LEU A 28 -15.32 -6.65 8.82
N ILE A 29 -14.31 -5.89 8.44
CA ILE A 29 -13.72 -4.83 9.27
C ILE A 29 -14.12 -3.43 8.80
N SER A 30 -14.24 -3.23 7.48
CA SER A 30 -14.58 -1.91 6.92
C SER A 30 -15.98 -1.88 6.34
N SER A 31 -16.79 -0.89 6.75
CA SER A 31 -18.09 -0.62 6.13
C SER A 31 -17.95 0.08 4.77
N GLU A 32 -16.87 0.85 4.59
CA GLU A 32 -16.62 1.70 3.43
C GLU A 32 -15.51 1.16 2.54
N ALA A 33 -15.39 1.75 1.34
CA ALA A 33 -14.41 1.36 0.33
C ALA A 33 -12.98 1.46 0.89
N SER A 34 -12.37 0.32 1.15
CA SER A 34 -11.08 0.23 1.86
C SER A 34 -10.21 -0.89 1.32
N VAL A 35 -8.90 -0.66 1.27
CA VAL A 35 -7.90 -1.63 0.79
C VAL A 35 -6.61 -1.56 1.61
N HIS A 36 -5.66 -2.44 1.27
CA HIS A 36 -4.28 -2.42 1.76
C HIS A 36 -4.17 -2.59 3.28
N PRO A 37 -4.78 -3.62 3.89
CA PRO A 37 -4.68 -3.80 5.33
C PRO A 37 -3.30 -4.26 5.78
N VAL A 38 -2.83 -3.73 6.91
CA VAL A 38 -1.53 -4.05 7.51
C VAL A 38 -1.66 -4.18 9.02
N TRP A 39 -1.18 -5.30 9.55
CA TRP A 39 -1.08 -5.51 10.98
C TRP A 39 0.09 -4.71 11.56
N ALA A 40 -0.13 -4.05 12.70
CA ALA A 40 0.98 -3.62 13.52
C ALA A 40 1.84 -4.82 13.92
N PRO A 41 3.17 -4.66 14.09
CA PRO A 41 4.04 -5.71 14.63
C PRO A 41 3.56 -6.27 15.98
N SER A 42 2.88 -5.45 16.78
CA SER A 42 2.29 -5.86 18.07
C SER A 42 1.05 -6.75 17.95
N GLY A 43 0.44 -6.84 16.77
CA GLY A 43 -0.85 -7.52 16.56
C GLY A 43 -2.06 -6.82 17.20
N ARG A 44 -1.86 -5.65 17.83
CA ARG A 44 -2.90 -4.91 18.56
C ARG A 44 -3.58 -3.81 17.77
N GLN A 45 -3.14 -3.59 16.53
CA GLN A 45 -3.72 -2.60 15.63
C GLN A 45 -3.73 -3.16 14.21
N LEU A 46 -4.82 -2.88 13.49
CA LEU A 46 -4.91 -3.07 12.06
C LEU A 46 -5.04 -1.69 11.40
N TYR A 47 -4.19 -1.42 10.42
CA TYR A 47 -4.24 -0.20 9.62
C TYR A 47 -4.73 -0.51 8.21
N PHE A 48 -5.43 0.44 7.59
CA PHE A 48 -5.84 0.33 6.19
C PHE A 48 -6.17 1.71 5.64
N THR A 49 -6.29 1.77 4.32
CA THR A 49 -6.64 2.99 3.58
C THR A 49 -8.09 2.92 3.14
N ARG A 50 -8.84 3.98 3.39
CA ARG A 50 -10.18 4.20 2.84
C ARG A 50 -10.09 5.15 1.65
N TYR A 51 -10.83 4.83 0.60
CA TYR A 51 -10.86 5.59 -0.64
C TYR A 51 -12.21 6.28 -0.83
N SER A 52 -12.15 7.45 -1.46
CA SER A 52 -13.31 8.14 -2.02
C SER A 52 -13.51 7.73 -3.47
N SER A 53 -14.75 7.76 -3.94
CA SER A 53 -15.07 7.68 -5.37
C SER A 53 -14.73 8.98 -6.11
N ASP A 54 -14.54 10.08 -5.40
CA ASP A 54 -14.03 11.34 -5.94
C ASP A 54 -12.50 11.26 -6.09
N PRO A 55 -11.95 11.33 -7.31
CA PRO A 55 -10.50 11.30 -7.55
C PRO A 55 -9.75 12.49 -6.94
N GLN A 56 -10.44 13.59 -6.63
CA GLN A 56 -9.84 14.79 -6.06
C GLN A 56 -9.85 14.81 -4.54
N ALA A 57 -10.69 14.00 -3.91
CA ALA A 57 -10.76 13.88 -2.46
C ALA A 57 -9.46 13.27 -1.91
N PRO A 58 -9.02 13.69 -0.71
CA PRO A 58 -7.92 13.01 -0.05
C PRO A 58 -8.29 11.56 0.27
N HIS A 59 -7.27 10.74 0.43
CA HIS A 59 -7.42 9.39 0.96
C HIS A 59 -7.41 9.46 2.50
N THR A 60 -8.09 8.51 3.14
CA THR A 60 -8.20 8.47 4.60
C THR A 60 -7.40 7.30 5.14
N PHE A 61 -6.53 7.57 6.12
CA PHE A 61 -5.77 6.53 6.81
C PHE A 61 -6.49 6.14 8.10
N VAL A 62 -6.81 4.86 8.24
CA VAL A 62 -7.69 4.34 9.27
C VAL A 62 -6.97 3.29 10.09
N SER A 63 -7.28 3.26 11.39
CA SER A 63 -6.80 2.25 12.31
C SER A 63 -7.95 1.62 13.10
N VAL A 64 -7.84 0.32 13.38
CA VAL A 64 -8.76 -0.44 14.22
C VAL A 64 -7.97 -1.11 15.34
N ALA A 65 -8.37 -0.88 16.58
CA ALA A 65 -7.76 -1.54 17.73
C ALA A 65 -8.16 -3.02 17.73
N VAL A 66 -7.22 -3.88 18.09
CA VAL A 66 -7.43 -5.33 18.13
C VAL A 66 -7.08 -5.84 19.52
N THR A 67 -8.06 -6.47 20.16
CA THR A 67 -7.87 -7.25 21.38
C THR A 67 -7.65 -8.71 20.97
N PRO A 68 -6.45 -9.27 21.21
CA PRO A 68 -6.17 -10.67 20.90
C PRO A 68 -7.14 -11.61 21.64
N GLY A 69 -7.51 -12.70 20.98
CA GLY A 69 -8.45 -13.69 21.49
C GLY A 69 -8.80 -14.71 20.40
N ASP A 70 -9.68 -15.65 20.72
CA ASP A 70 -10.23 -16.61 19.77
C ASP A 70 -11.77 -16.66 19.88
N PRO A 71 -12.51 -15.88 19.04
CA PRO A 71 -12.02 -14.98 18.00
C PRO A 71 -11.44 -13.66 18.57
N PRO A 72 -10.58 -12.95 17.80
CA PRO A 72 -10.11 -11.62 18.18
C PRO A 72 -11.26 -10.61 18.13
N VAL A 73 -11.21 -9.60 19.01
CA VAL A 73 -12.20 -8.53 19.07
C VAL A 73 -11.63 -7.27 18.42
N PHE A 74 -12.40 -6.69 17.50
CA PHE A 74 -12.04 -5.47 16.78
C PHE A 74 -12.81 -4.29 17.35
N GLY A 75 -12.11 -3.21 17.66
CA GLY A 75 -12.73 -1.95 18.06
C GLY A 75 -13.32 -1.19 16.87
N ASN A 76 -13.86 -0.01 17.15
CA ASN A 76 -14.38 0.86 16.10
C ASN A 76 -13.23 1.43 15.24
N PRO A 77 -13.42 1.56 13.91
CA PRO A 77 -12.49 2.28 13.05
C PRO A 77 -12.27 3.72 13.52
N ARG A 78 -11.01 4.14 13.59
CA ARG A 78 -10.59 5.51 13.91
C ARG A 78 -9.80 6.08 12.75
N ILE A 79 -10.24 7.23 12.24
CA ILE A 79 -9.49 8.01 11.27
C ILE A 79 -8.27 8.60 11.99
N LEU A 80 -7.09 8.39 11.41
CA LEU A 80 -5.86 8.98 11.92
C LEU A 80 -5.57 10.32 11.26
N PHE A 81 -5.70 10.38 9.93
CA PHE A 81 -5.57 11.60 9.14
C PHE A 81 -6.04 11.38 7.71
N GLU A 82 -6.09 12.46 6.95
CA GLU A 82 -6.38 12.50 5.52
C GLU A 82 -5.20 13.13 4.76
N ALA A 83 -4.82 12.54 3.63
CA ALA A 83 -3.78 13.07 2.77
C ALA A 83 -3.92 12.55 1.33
N LYS A 84 -3.25 13.22 0.40
CA LYS A 84 -3.00 12.68 -0.94
C LYS A 84 -1.69 11.92 -0.92
N TRP A 85 -1.69 10.68 -1.39
CA TRP A 85 -0.50 9.85 -1.56
C TRP A 85 -0.52 9.20 -2.94
N GLY A 86 0.65 8.98 -3.51
CA GLY A 86 0.80 8.36 -4.82
C GLY A 86 0.35 6.90 -4.77
N ILE A 87 -0.49 6.48 -5.72
CA ILE A 87 -0.81 5.06 -5.92
C ILE A 87 0.35 4.45 -6.71
N THR A 88 1.22 3.69 -6.04
CA THR A 88 2.28 2.93 -6.70
C THR A 88 1.73 1.58 -7.19
N GLY A 89 0.97 1.59 -8.28
CA GLY A 89 0.42 0.37 -8.89
C GLY A 89 -0.51 -0.43 -7.94
N PRO A 90 -0.60 -1.77 -8.04
CA PRO A 90 -1.47 -2.59 -7.17
C PRO A 90 -0.94 -2.71 -5.72
N GLY A 91 0.09 -1.95 -5.36
CA GLY A 91 0.75 -1.99 -4.06
C GLY A 91 0.21 -0.95 -3.07
N ARG A 92 0.62 -1.11 -1.81
CA ARG A 92 0.33 -0.14 -0.75
C ARG A 92 1.19 1.11 -0.94
N ALA A 93 0.59 2.29 -0.78
CA ALA A 93 1.32 3.57 -0.79
C ALA A 93 2.05 3.87 0.53
N TYR A 94 2.05 2.92 1.47
CA TYR A 94 2.60 3.10 2.80
C TYR A 94 3.18 1.81 3.37
N ASP A 95 4.06 1.95 4.35
CA ASP A 95 4.53 0.84 5.18
C ASP A 95 4.78 1.26 6.63
N LEU A 96 4.79 0.27 7.52
CA LEU A 96 5.06 0.47 8.94
C LEU A 96 6.54 0.25 9.24
N ALA A 97 7.12 1.11 10.08
CA ALA A 97 8.43 0.82 10.66
C ALA A 97 8.38 -0.45 11.52
N PRO A 98 9.49 -1.18 11.69
CA PRO A 98 9.53 -2.42 12.48
C PRO A 98 9.05 -2.26 13.93
N ASP A 99 9.19 -1.05 14.49
CA ASP A 99 8.71 -0.72 15.84
C ASP A 99 7.22 -0.35 15.90
N GLY A 100 6.56 -0.23 14.74
CA GLY A 100 5.17 0.18 14.58
C GLY A 100 4.87 1.63 14.95
N ARG A 101 5.89 2.46 15.21
CA ARG A 101 5.72 3.85 15.69
C ARG A 101 5.74 4.88 14.58
N LYS A 102 6.28 4.51 13.42
CA LYS A 102 6.36 5.38 12.24
C LYS A 102 5.66 4.72 11.07
N ILE A 103 5.08 5.55 10.22
CA ILE A 103 4.44 5.14 8.98
C ILE A 103 5.04 5.97 7.87
N LEU A 104 5.60 5.31 6.86
CA LEU A 104 6.14 5.95 5.67
C LEU A 104 5.05 5.97 4.61
N PHE A 105 4.86 7.12 3.94
CA PHE A 105 3.96 7.27 2.80
C PHE A 105 4.74 7.69 1.57
N VAL A 106 4.35 7.17 0.41
CA VAL A 106 4.77 7.68 -0.89
C VAL A 106 3.82 8.82 -1.25
N LEU A 107 4.31 10.05 -1.20
CA LEU A 107 3.54 11.21 -1.62
C LEU A 107 3.48 11.28 -3.16
N PRO A 108 2.43 11.88 -3.75
CA PRO A 108 2.39 12.06 -5.19
C PRO A 108 3.54 12.99 -5.58
N ASP A 109 4.13 12.78 -6.76
CA ASP A 109 4.99 13.82 -7.33
C ASP A 109 4.11 15.04 -7.60
N LEU A 110 4.39 16.14 -6.92
CA LEU A 110 3.67 17.40 -7.11
C LEU A 110 4.18 18.14 -8.35
N LYS A 111 5.22 17.63 -9.00
CA LYS A 111 5.69 18.16 -10.27
C LYS A 111 4.70 17.76 -11.38
N PRO A 112 4.51 18.62 -12.40
CA PRO A 112 3.78 18.23 -13.58
C PRO A 112 4.39 16.96 -14.16
N ASP A 113 3.53 16.03 -14.62
CA ASP A 113 4.01 14.86 -15.34
C ASP A 113 4.96 15.32 -16.45
N PRO A 114 6.19 14.78 -16.53
CA PRO A 114 6.98 15.00 -17.71
C PRO A 114 6.17 14.51 -18.92
N PRO A 115 6.30 15.15 -20.09
CA PRO A 115 5.68 14.62 -21.31
C PRO A 115 6.02 13.12 -21.42
N PRO A 116 5.05 12.28 -21.82
CA PRO A 116 5.29 10.84 -21.93
C PRO A 116 6.59 10.60 -22.69
N PRO A 117 7.47 9.71 -22.23
CA PRO A 117 8.70 9.42 -22.96
C PRO A 117 8.30 9.06 -24.39
N ASN A 118 8.67 9.92 -25.35
CA ASN A 118 8.41 9.71 -26.76
C ASN A 118 9.42 8.72 -27.39
N GLN A 119 10.31 8.16 -26.56
CA GLN A 119 11.34 7.23 -26.95
C GLN A 119 11.47 6.13 -25.89
N ILE A 120 11.31 4.88 -26.31
CA ILE A 120 11.73 3.71 -25.54
C ILE A 120 13.13 3.35 -26.03
N GLN A 121 14.14 3.41 -25.15
CA GLN A 121 15.46 2.87 -25.44
C GLN A 121 15.56 1.44 -24.90
N ILE A 122 15.70 0.48 -25.80
CA ILE A 122 15.94 -0.91 -25.45
C ILE A 122 17.44 -1.14 -25.53
N VAL A 123 18.09 -1.26 -24.38
CA VAL A 123 19.48 -1.69 -24.32
C VAL A 123 19.50 -3.20 -24.22
N THR A 124 19.89 -3.84 -25.31
CA THR A 124 20.14 -5.29 -25.33
C THR A 124 21.62 -5.52 -25.05
N ARG A 125 21.98 -6.65 -24.41
CA ARG A 125 23.37 -7.00 -24.04
C ARG A 125 24.02 -6.04 -23.02
N TRP A 126 23.23 -5.56 -22.06
CA TRP A 126 23.68 -4.70 -20.95
C TRP A 126 25.02 -5.11 -20.29
N PRO A 127 25.33 -6.41 -20.06
CA PRO A 127 26.61 -6.77 -19.43
C PRO A 127 27.86 -6.37 -20.24
N GLU A 128 27.81 -6.49 -21.57
CA GLU A 128 28.94 -6.19 -22.46
C GLU A 128 29.09 -4.69 -22.68
N GLN A 129 27.95 -3.99 -22.81
CA GLN A 129 27.91 -2.55 -23.01
C GLN A 129 28.35 -1.78 -21.75
N PHE A 130 27.96 -2.26 -20.57
CA PHE A 130 28.39 -1.72 -19.28
C PHE A 130 29.89 -1.88 -19.06
N GLN A 131 30.47 -3.01 -19.45
CA GLN A 131 31.93 -3.25 -19.40
C GLN A 131 32.69 -2.32 -20.36
N ALA A 132 32.15 -2.09 -21.57
CA ALA A 132 32.74 -1.16 -22.54
C ALA A 132 32.72 0.30 -22.06
N GLU A 133 31.67 0.74 -21.39
CA GLU A 133 31.61 2.09 -20.80
C GLU A 133 32.56 2.25 -19.60
N LEU A 134 32.66 1.24 -18.73
CA LEU A 134 33.62 1.23 -17.61
C LEU A 134 35.08 1.19 -18.08
N SER A 135 35.34 0.63 -19.26
CA SER A 135 36.69 0.58 -19.85
C SER A 135 37.00 1.77 -20.78
N GLY A 136 36.00 2.61 -21.08
CA GLY A 136 36.10 3.79 -21.93
C GLY A 136 36.67 5.03 -21.24
N ASP A 137 36.77 5.06 -19.91
CA ASP A 137 37.19 6.25 -19.15
C ASP A 137 38.69 6.27 -18.78
N ARG A 138 39.54 5.84 -19.72
CA ARG A 138 40.98 6.11 -19.68
C ARG A 138 41.43 6.80 -20.96
N ARG A 139 41.00 8.05 -21.14
CA ARG A 139 41.71 9.04 -21.97
C ARG A 139 41.55 10.44 -21.38
N GLU A 140 42.48 10.80 -20.50
CA GLU A 140 43.12 12.13 -20.56
C GLU A 140 44.37 11.97 -21.45
N PRO A 141 44.83 13.01 -22.18
CA PRO A 141 44.83 14.43 -21.82
C PRO A 141 44.06 15.36 -22.77
#